data_AF-A0A1Q7ZQP9-F1
#
_entry.id   AF-A0A1Q7ZQP9-F1
#
_cell.length_a   1.000
_cell.length_b   1.000
_cell.length_c   1.000
_cell.angle_alpha   90.00
_cell.angle_beta   90.00
_cell.angle_gamma   90.00
#
_symmetry.space_group_name_H-M   'P 1'
#
loop_
_entity.id
_entity.type
_entity.pdbx_description
1 polymer ?
#
loop_
_entity_poly.entity_id
_entity_poly.type
_entity_poly.pdbx_seq_one_letter_code
_entity_poly.pdbx_strand_id
1 'polypeptide(L)'
;AAWPSRKDPEGFADRFNSMPKHVASRTLKKLEWNNSHLVRGDLSAEVSKLKQQPGKDIVIHGSPGLIQSLMPYDLIDEYRLLVYPLILGHGKRLFDETNQANLELVESKTFDTGVVKLVYHRASKPAKPAPASVSKQK
;
A
#
# COMPACT_ATOMS: atom_id res chain seq x y z
N ALA A 1 -9.35 -1.70 -18.83
CA ALA A 1 -8.65 -2.55 -17.84
C ALA A 1 -8.30 -3.89 -18.50
N ALA A 2 -7.19 -4.54 -18.13
CA ALA A 2 -6.69 -5.75 -18.82
C ALA A 2 -7.25 -7.09 -18.31
N TRP A 3 -7.92 -7.10 -17.16
CA TRP A 3 -8.41 -8.29 -16.45
C TRP A 3 -9.88 -8.71 -16.65
N PRO A 4 -10.85 -7.83 -16.96
CA PRO A 4 -12.27 -8.18 -16.97
C PRO A 4 -12.65 -9.37 -17.88
N SER A 5 -11.89 -9.59 -18.95
CA SER A 5 -12.11 -10.67 -19.92
C SER A 5 -11.14 -11.84 -19.78
N ARG A 6 -10.20 -11.79 -18.82
CA ARG A 6 -9.22 -12.87 -18.64
C ARG A 6 -9.89 -14.08 -18.01
N LYS A 7 -9.47 -15.25 -18.50
CA LYS A 7 -9.78 -16.56 -17.96
C LYS A 7 -8.47 -17.31 -17.80
N ASP A 8 -8.36 -18.07 -16.72
CA ASP A 8 -7.25 -18.98 -16.48
C ASP A 8 -7.80 -20.30 -15.91
N PRO A 9 -7.22 -21.45 -16.30
CA PRO A 9 -7.62 -22.76 -15.78
C PRO A 9 -7.54 -22.86 -14.25
N GLU A 10 -6.64 -22.10 -13.63
CA GLU A 10 -6.37 -22.14 -12.19
C GLU A 10 -7.36 -21.29 -11.36
N GLY A 11 -8.30 -20.58 -12.02
CA GLY A 11 -9.40 -19.85 -11.39
C GLY A 11 -9.00 -18.53 -10.69
N PHE A 12 -7.77 -18.06 -10.89
CA PHE A 12 -7.30 -16.80 -10.30
C PHE A 12 -8.06 -15.59 -10.85
N ALA A 13 -8.33 -15.54 -12.15
CA ALA A 13 -9.02 -14.46 -12.82
C ALA A 13 -10.46 -14.35 -12.34
N ASP A 14 -11.17 -15.47 -12.15
CA ASP A 14 -12.53 -15.48 -11.61
C ASP A 14 -12.55 -14.98 -10.17
N ARG A 15 -11.60 -15.46 -9.34
CA ARG A 15 -11.43 -14.98 -7.98
C ARG A 15 -11.11 -13.48 -7.96
N PHE A 16 -10.19 -13.02 -8.79
CA PHE A 16 -9.79 -11.62 -8.85
C PHE A 16 -10.93 -10.74 -9.35
N ASN A 17 -11.68 -11.17 -10.37
CA ASN A 17 -12.81 -10.44 -10.95
C ASN A 17 -14.04 -10.38 -10.03
N SER A 18 -14.22 -11.35 -9.13
CA SER A 18 -15.30 -11.33 -8.14
C SER A 18 -15.02 -10.42 -6.93
N MET A 19 -13.75 -10.09 -6.62
CA MET A 19 -13.42 -9.20 -5.50
C MET A 19 -13.93 -7.75 -5.71
N PRO A 20 -14.38 -7.06 -4.64
CA PRO A 20 -14.68 -5.63 -4.70
C PRO A 20 -13.45 -4.81 -5.11
N LYS A 21 -13.64 -3.82 -5.98
CA LYS A 21 -12.60 -2.89 -6.44
C LYS A 21 -12.99 -1.48 -6.09
N HIS A 22 -12.16 -0.80 -5.31
CA HIS A 22 -12.32 0.63 -5.07
C HIS A 22 -11.38 1.40 -5.99
N VAL A 23 -11.95 2.23 -6.86
CA VAL A 23 -11.20 2.97 -7.88
C VAL A 23 -11.14 4.44 -7.47
N ALA A 24 -9.96 4.92 -7.10
CA ALA A 24 -9.70 6.34 -6.90
C ALA A 24 -9.41 7.01 -8.25
N SER A 25 -10.26 7.93 -8.69
CA SER A 25 -10.06 8.70 -9.92
C SER A 25 -10.72 10.07 -9.82
N ARG A 26 -10.07 11.08 -10.43
CA ARG A 26 -10.60 12.45 -10.53
C ARG A 26 -11.41 12.69 -11.81
N THR A 27 -11.27 11.82 -12.82
CA THR A 27 -11.80 12.05 -14.17
C THR A 27 -12.83 11.02 -14.60
N LEU A 28 -12.80 9.81 -14.03
CA LEU A 28 -13.75 8.77 -14.38
C LEU A 28 -15.13 9.09 -13.84
N LYS A 29 -16.14 8.95 -14.70
CA LYS A 29 -17.56 9.11 -14.33
C LYS A 29 -18.29 7.76 -14.20
N LYS A 30 -17.82 6.75 -14.91
CA LYS A 30 -18.38 5.39 -14.95
C LYS A 30 -17.27 4.35 -14.88
N LEU A 31 -17.60 3.16 -14.41
CA LEU A 31 -16.71 2.02 -14.31
C LEU A 31 -17.36 0.84 -15.04
N GLU A 32 -16.62 0.22 -15.95
CA GLU A 32 -17.11 -0.90 -16.77
C GLU A 32 -16.72 -2.27 -16.19
N TRP A 33 -15.82 -2.29 -15.21
CA TRP A 33 -15.37 -3.54 -14.59
C TRP A 33 -16.34 -3.93 -13.48
N ASN A 34 -16.82 -5.17 -13.53
CA ASN A 34 -17.64 -5.78 -12.49
C ASN A 34 -17.10 -5.53 -11.07
N ASN A 35 -18.04 -5.35 -10.13
CA ASN A 35 -17.79 -5.14 -8.71
C ASN A 35 -16.81 -3.98 -8.42
N SER A 36 -16.87 -2.92 -9.24
CA SER A 36 -16.03 -1.73 -9.07
C SER A 36 -16.84 -0.53 -8.58
N HIS A 37 -16.30 0.16 -7.58
CA HIS A 37 -16.89 1.31 -6.92
C HIS A 37 -15.95 2.51 -7.09
N LEU A 38 -16.47 3.59 -7.64
CA LEU A 38 -15.71 4.83 -7.77
C LEU A 38 -15.66 5.50 -6.39
N VAL A 39 -14.44 5.71 -5.87
CA VAL A 39 -14.23 6.51 -4.66
C VAL A 39 -14.46 7.97 -5.02
N ARG A 40 -15.40 8.62 -4.33
CA ARG A 40 -15.78 10.03 -4.56
C ARG A 40 -15.46 10.85 -3.32
N GLY A 41 -15.08 12.11 -3.53
CA GLY A 41 -14.78 13.03 -2.44
C GLY A 41 -13.40 12.80 -1.83
N ASP A 42 -13.33 12.87 -0.50
CA ASP A 42 -12.07 12.74 0.25
C ASP A 42 -11.62 11.28 0.29
N LEU A 43 -10.50 11.02 -0.39
CA LEU A 43 -9.89 9.69 -0.47
C LEU A 43 -9.51 9.12 0.91
N SER A 44 -8.97 9.95 1.81
CA SER A 44 -8.53 9.51 3.12
C SER A 44 -9.73 9.10 3.99
N ALA A 45 -10.83 9.85 3.92
CA ALA A 45 -12.05 9.55 4.65
C ALA A 45 -12.71 8.25 4.15
N GLU A 46 -12.79 8.07 2.83
CA GLU A 46 -13.37 6.85 2.23
C GLU A 46 -12.53 5.61 2.56
N VAL A 47 -11.20 5.69 2.48
CA VAL A 47 -10.33 4.57 2.87
C VAL A 47 -10.44 4.29 4.37
N SER A 48 -10.51 5.32 5.22
CA SER A 48 -10.72 5.15 6.66
C SER A 48 -12.03 4.42 6.95
N LYS A 49 -13.11 4.79 6.26
CA LYS A 49 -14.41 4.12 6.37
C LYS A 49 -14.35 2.67 5.90
N LEU A 50 -13.62 2.38 4.81
CA LEU A 50 -13.45 1.01 4.34
C LEU A 50 -12.68 0.15 5.35
N LYS A 51 -11.63 0.68 5.97
CA LYS A 51 -10.86 -0.03 7.02
C LYS A 51 -11.70 -0.36 8.26
N GLN A 52 -12.78 0.38 8.53
CA GLN A 52 -13.69 0.14 9.65
C GLN A 52 -14.77 -0.91 9.35
N GLN A 53 -14.96 -1.29 8.08
CA GLN A 53 -15.96 -2.29 7.71
C GLN A 53 -15.44 -3.71 8.01
N PRO A 54 -16.34 -4.66 8.32
CA PRO A 54 -15.95 -6.06 8.45
C PRO A 54 -15.41 -6.59 7.12
N GLY A 55 -14.29 -7.30 7.17
CA GLY A 55 -13.64 -7.78 5.95
C GLY A 55 -12.26 -8.37 6.20
N LYS A 56 -11.53 -8.55 5.11
CA LYS A 56 -10.10 -8.93 5.09
C LYS A 56 -9.26 -7.72 4.69
N ASP A 57 -7.98 -7.96 4.44
CA ASP A 57 -7.03 -6.94 3.98
C ASP A 57 -7.52 -6.20 2.74
N ILE A 58 -7.22 -4.90 2.70
CA ILE A 58 -7.43 -4.03 1.54
C ILE A 58 -6.09 -3.88 0.81
N VAL A 59 -6.00 -4.43 -0.40
CA VAL A 59 -4.76 -4.42 -1.17
C VAL A 59 -4.74 -3.25 -2.15
N ILE A 60 -3.69 -2.42 -2.07
CA ILE A 60 -3.43 -1.37 -3.04
C ILE A 60 -2.67 -1.98 -4.23
N HIS A 61 -3.38 -2.26 -5.33
CA HIS A 61 -2.75 -2.75 -6.57
C HIS A 61 -1.95 -1.66 -7.32
N GLY A 62 -2.10 -0.41 -6.91
CA GLY A 62 -1.53 0.77 -7.55
C GLY A 62 -2.53 1.92 -7.53
N SER A 63 -2.15 3.13 -7.88
CA SER A 63 -0.83 3.54 -8.41
C SER A 63 0.11 4.08 -7.32
N PRO A 64 1.40 4.33 -7.62
CA PRO A 64 2.29 5.08 -6.72
C PRO A 64 1.67 6.39 -6.22
N GLY A 65 0.91 7.11 -7.06
CA GLY A 65 0.21 8.32 -6.66
C GLY A 65 -0.92 8.10 -5.66
N LEU A 66 -1.58 6.93 -5.69
CA LEU A 66 -2.56 6.56 -4.68
C LEU A 66 -1.88 6.30 -3.33
N ILE A 67 -0.76 5.57 -3.35
CA ILE A 67 0.05 5.29 -2.16
C ILE A 67 0.54 6.59 -1.54
N GLN A 68 1.13 7.49 -2.35
CA GLN A 68 1.58 8.81 -1.92
C GLN A 68 0.46 9.68 -1.35
N SER A 69 -0.77 9.56 -1.86
CA SER A 69 -1.92 10.30 -1.34
C SER A 69 -2.42 9.78 0.01
N LEU A 70 -2.14 8.51 0.35
CA LEU A 70 -2.59 7.87 1.60
C LEU A 70 -1.53 7.92 2.71
N MET A 71 -0.25 7.98 2.36
CA MET A 71 0.86 8.03 3.31
C MET A 71 0.75 9.16 4.35
N PRO A 72 0.40 10.41 3.98
CA PRO A 72 0.30 11.50 4.94
C PRO A 72 -0.74 11.27 6.05
N TYR A 73 -1.72 10.40 5.78
CA TYR A 73 -2.82 10.07 6.69
C TYR A 73 -2.56 8.79 7.51
N ASP A 74 -1.38 8.18 7.40
CA ASP A 74 -1.00 6.96 8.12
C ASP A 74 -1.96 5.78 7.86
N LEU A 75 -2.53 5.71 6.65
CA LEU A 75 -3.55 4.72 6.30
C LEU A 75 -2.99 3.40 5.73
N ILE A 76 -1.67 3.28 5.61
CA ILE A 76 -0.98 2.09 5.08
C ILE A 76 -0.29 1.35 6.23
N ASP A 77 -0.78 0.15 6.53
CA ASP A 77 -0.28 -0.66 7.66
C ASP A 77 0.91 -1.54 7.28
N GLU A 78 0.93 -2.04 6.04
CA GLU A 78 1.94 -2.99 5.55
C GLU A 78 2.47 -2.58 4.16
N TYR A 79 3.79 -2.63 4.00
CA TYR A 79 4.48 -2.40 2.75
C TYR A 79 5.14 -3.69 2.28
N ARG A 80 4.70 -4.22 1.13
CA ARG A 80 5.34 -5.34 0.44
C ARG A 80 6.18 -4.81 -0.71
N LEU A 81 7.47 -4.61 -0.47
CA LEU A 81 8.41 -4.03 -1.44
C LEU A 81 9.15 -5.14 -2.18
N LEU A 82 9.08 -5.12 -3.51
CA LEU A 82 9.91 -5.95 -4.37
C LEU A 82 11.04 -5.08 -4.94
N VAL A 83 12.27 -5.35 -4.51
CA VAL A 83 13.48 -4.70 -4.99
C VAL A 83 14.05 -5.53 -6.13
N TYR A 84 14.08 -4.95 -7.32
CA TYR A 84 14.61 -5.60 -8.52
C TYR A 84 16.09 -5.23 -8.69
N PRO A 85 16.95 -6.16 -9.16
CA PRO A 85 18.36 -5.89 -9.43
C PRO A 85 18.54 -5.09 -10.73
N LEU A 86 17.98 -3.89 -10.78
CA LEU A 86 17.97 -3.00 -11.94
C LEU A 86 18.16 -1.55 -11.50
N ILE A 87 19.06 -0.83 -12.18
CA ILE A 87 19.16 0.62 -12.10
C ILE A 87 18.31 1.21 -13.22
N LEU A 88 17.13 1.75 -12.87
CA LEU A 88 16.21 2.33 -13.86
C LEU A 88 16.64 3.73 -14.33
N GLY A 89 17.41 4.46 -13.52
CA GLY A 89 17.87 5.83 -13.80
C GLY A 89 16.82 6.90 -13.49
N HIS A 90 15.65 6.85 -14.14
CA HIS A 90 14.58 7.83 -13.95
C HIS A 90 13.18 7.19 -14.01
N GLY A 91 12.18 7.86 -13.44
CA GLY A 91 10.80 7.38 -13.45
C GLY A 91 9.99 7.83 -12.23
N LYS A 92 8.78 7.28 -12.09
CA LYS A 92 7.94 7.54 -10.92
C LYS A 92 8.52 6.85 -9.70
N ARG A 93 8.73 7.61 -8.62
CA ARG A 93 9.16 7.07 -7.34
C ARG A 93 7.94 6.64 -6.53
N LEU A 94 8.08 5.57 -5.74
CA LEU A 94 7.06 5.17 -4.78
C LEU A 94 7.05 6.15 -3.60
N PHE A 95 8.22 6.37 -3.02
CA PHE A 95 8.48 7.36 -1.98
C PHE A 95 9.11 8.60 -2.64
N ASP A 96 8.45 9.74 -2.53
CA ASP A 96 8.94 11.05 -2.98
C ASP A 96 8.76 12.04 -1.82
N GLU A 97 8.19 13.23 -2.02
CA GLU A 97 7.80 14.11 -0.92
C GLU A 97 6.69 13.45 -0.06
N THR A 98 7.07 12.88 1.08
CA THR A 98 6.17 12.21 2.02
C THR A 98 6.61 12.43 3.47
N ASN A 99 5.70 12.17 4.41
CA ASN A 99 5.99 12.27 5.84
C ASN A 99 6.96 11.16 6.28
N GLN A 100 7.81 11.49 7.27
CA GLN A 100 8.67 10.48 7.89
C GLN A 100 7.82 9.38 8.55
N ALA A 101 8.12 8.14 8.20
CA ALA A 101 7.53 6.95 8.80
C ALA A 101 8.63 5.96 9.21
N ASN A 102 8.60 5.53 10.46
CA ASN A 102 9.36 4.38 10.94
C ASN A 102 8.65 3.09 10.52
N LEU A 103 9.43 2.13 10.04
CA LEU A 103 8.97 0.84 9.57
C LEU A 103 9.71 -0.27 10.31
N GLU A 104 9.03 -1.37 10.58
CA GLU A 104 9.59 -2.58 11.17
C GLU A 104 9.63 -3.69 10.11
N LEU A 105 10.79 -4.31 9.91
CA LEU A 105 10.93 -5.42 8.96
C LEU A 105 10.34 -6.68 9.57
N VAL A 106 9.33 -7.25 8.91
CA VAL A 106 8.66 -8.48 9.38
C VAL A 106 8.95 -9.69 8.50
N GLU A 107 9.34 -9.48 7.23
CA GLU A 107 9.77 -10.55 6.33
C GLU A 107 10.86 -10.04 5.39
N SER A 108 11.90 -10.85 5.17
CA SER A 108 12.87 -10.65 4.10
C SER A 108 13.09 -11.97 3.36
N LYS A 109 12.96 -11.94 2.03
CA LYS A 109 13.15 -13.11 1.17
C LYS A 109 13.82 -12.73 -0.13
N THR A 110 14.91 -13.41 -0.46
CA THR A 110 15.54 -13.34 -1.79
C THR A 110 15.02 -14.46 -2.67
N PHE A 111 14.77 -14.17 -3.94
CA PHE A 111 14.45 -15.15 -4.97
C PHE A 111 15.67 -15.44 -5.84
N ASP A 112 15.70 -16.60 -6.50
CA ASP A 112 16.80 -17.01 -7.39
C ASP A 112 17.00 -16.05 -8.59
N THR A 113 15.99 -15.22 -8.89
CA THR A 113 16.06 -14.15 -9.90
C THR A 113 16.86 -12.93 -9.44
N GLY A 114 17.32 -12.90 -8.19
CA GLY A 114 17.96 -11.74 -7.55
C GLY A 114 16.98 -10.69 -7.03
N VAL A 115 15.67 -10.90 -7.20
CA VAL A 115 14.64 -10.03 -6.60
C VAL A 115 14.61 -10.25 -5.09
N VAL A 116 14.52 -9.15 -4.33
CA VAL A 116 14.36 -9.19 -2.88
C VAL A 116 12.96 -8.71 -2.51
N LYS A 117 12.20 -9.54 -1.80
CA LYS A 117 10.95 -9.17 -1.14
C LYS A 117 11.24 -8.73 0.29
N LEU A 118 10.79 -7.53 0.62
CA LEU A 118 10.81 -7.00 1.98
C LEU A 118 9.37 -6.68 2.37
N VAL A 119 8.92 -7.21 3.51
CA VAL A 119 7.63 -6.85 4.11
C VAL A 119 7.90 -6.04 5.36
N TYR A 120 7.34 -4.84 5.41
CA TYR A 120 7.43 -3.96 6.54
C TYR A 120 6.05 -3.65 7.12
N HIS A 121 5.96 -3.60 8.44
CA HIS A 121 4.82 -3.01 9.14
C HIS A 121 5.13 -1.58 9.54
N ARG A 122 4.07 -0.78 9.68
CA ARG A 122 4.19 0.53 10.31
C ARG A 122 4.64 0.35 11.76
N ALA A 123 5.84 0.85 12.09
CA ALA A 123 6.32 0.76 13.47
C ALA A 123 5.43 1.62 14.38
N SER A 124 5.02 1.05 15.52
CA SER A 124 4.30 1.83 16.54
C SER A 124 5.12 3.07 16.91
N LYS A 125 4.47 4.23 16.97
CA LYS A 125 5.11 5.49 17.33
C LYS A 125 5.86 5.28 18.66
N PRO A 126 7.21 5.46 18.73
CA PRO A 126 7.89 5.34 20.00
C PRO A 126 7.29 6.39 20.96
N ALA A 127 7.00 5.99 22.20
CA ALA A 127 6.69 6.95 23.24
C ALA A 127 7.80 8.00 23.27
N LYS A 128 7.42 9.28 23.39
CA LYS A 128 8.35 10.41 23.51
C LYS A 128 9.44 10.01 24.51
N PRO A 129 10.74 10.05 24.15
CA PRO A 129 11.78 9.64 25.08
C PRO A 129 11.64 10.47 26.36
N ALA A 130 11.51 9.78 27.49
CA ALA A 130 11.56 10.41 28.80
C ALA A 130 12.89 11.19 28.89
N PRO A 131 12.90 12.41 29.44
CA PRO A 131 14.13 13.19 29.52
C PRO A 131 15.21 12.38 30.22
N ALA A 132 16.37 12.27 29.57
CA ALA A 132 17.49 11.49 30.05
C ALA A 132 17.85 11.97 31.47
N SER A 133 17.74 11.06 32.43
CA SER A 133 18.23 11.30 33.78
C SER A 133 19.75 11.32 33.72
N VAL A 134 20.33 12.52 33.71
CA VAL A 134 21.78 12.70 33.79
C VAL A 134 22.25 12.18 35.14
N SER A 135 22.77 10.97 35.15
CA SER A 135 23.44 10.40 36.32
C SER A 135 24.81 11.07 36.44
N LYS A 136 24.95 12.03 37.35
CA LYS A 136 26.27 12.54 37.74
C LYS A 136 26.99 11.43 38.50
N GLN A 137 27.97 10.78 37.86
CA GLN A 137 28.97 9.99 38.59
C GLN A 137 29.91 10.96 39.32
N LYS A 138 30.12 10.67 40.61
CA LYS A 138 31.16 11.25 41.45
C LYS A 138 32.51 10.62 41.14
#